data_AF-A0A6B3ENN9-F1
#
_entry.id   AF-A0A6B3ENN9-F1
#
_cell.length_a   1.000
_cell.length_b   1.000
_cell.length_c   1.000
_cell.angle_alpha   90.00
_cell.angle_beta   90.00
_cell.angle_gamma   90.00
#
_symmetry.space_group_name_H-M   'P 1'
#
loop_
_entity.id
_entity.type
_entity.pdbx_description
1 polymer ?
#
loop_
_entity_poly.entity_id
_entity_poly.type
_entity_poly.pdbx_seq_one_letter_code
_entity_poly.pdbx_strand_id
1 'polypeptide(L)' 'MPTMRLVIARCSVDYAGRLTAHLPLAPRLILVKADGSVSIHADDRAYKPLNWMSPPCTLK' A
#
# COMPACT_ATOMS: atom_id res chain seq x y z
N MET A 1 0.52 17.15 -13.65
CA MET A 1 1.58 16.16 -13.34
C MET A 1 0.99 15.18 -12.34
N PRO A 2 1.25 13.86 -12.43
CA PRO A 2 0.80 12.93 -11.42
C PRO A 2 1.39 13.35 -10.06
N THR A 3 0.54 13.47 -9.04
CA THR A 3 0.98 13.85 -7.69
C THR A 3 1.14 12.60 -6.83
N MET A 4 2.08 12.65 -5.88
CA MET A 4 2.11 11.65 -4.81
C MET A 4 1.02 11.92 -3.79
N ARG A 5 0.43 10.85 -3.23
CA ARG A 5 -0.49 10.92 -2.09
C ARG A 5 -0.01 9.99 -0.99
N LEU A 6 0.10 10.55 0.21
CA LEU A 6 0.38 9.81 1.43
C LEU A 6 -0.90 9.71 2.24
N VAL A 7 -1.29 8.49 2.61
CA VAL A 7 -2.48 8.26 3.44
C VAL A 7 -2.05 7.51 4.69
N ILE A 8 -2.35 8.09 5.85
CA ILE A 8 -2.17 7.44 7.15
C ILE A 8 -3.56 7.09 7.67
N ALA A 9 -3.83 5.81 7.83
CA ALA A 9 -5.15 5.33 8.23
C ALA A 9 -5.02 4.08 9.10
N ARG A 10 -6.03 3.84 9.94
CA ARG A 10 -6.21 2.54 10.59
C ARG A 10 -7.09 1.70 9.68
N CYS A 11 -6.50 0.71 9.01
CA CYS A 11 -7.20 -0.12 8.03
C CYS A 11 -6.70 -1.57 8.04
N SER A 12 -7.54 -2.48 7.53
CA SER A 12 -7.16 -3.81 7.07
C SER A 12 -6.88 -3.77 5.56
N VAL A 13 -6.18 -4.77 5.05
CA VAL A 13 -5.87 -4.88 3.61
C VAL A 13 -6.08 -6.32 3.16
N ASP A 14 -6.82 -6.47 2.07
CA ASP A 14 -6.90 -7.72 1.32
C ASP A 14 -6.08 -7.56 0.03
N TYR A 15 -5.09 -8.44 -0.15
CA TYR A 15 -4.24 -8.48 -1.34
C TYR A 15 -4.52 -9.77 -2.11
N ALA A 16 -4.86 -9.64 -3.39
CA ALA A 16 -5.13 -10.76 -4.29
C ALA A 16 -4.35 -10.60 -5.60
N GLY A 17 -3.85 -11.71 -6.15
CA GLY A 17 -3.04 -11.75 -7.36
C GLY A 17 -2.26 -13.06 -7.45
N ARG A 18 -0.96 -12.99 -7.75
CA ARG A 18 -0.06 -14.16 -7.73
C ARG A 18 -0.02 -14.85 -6.36
N LEU A 19 -0.11 -14.05 -5.29
CA LEU A 19 -0.25 -14.51 -3.92
C LEU A 19 -1.51 -13.86 -3.33
N THR A 20 -2.10 -14.51 -2.33
CA THR A 20 -3.19 -13.95 -1.53
C THR A 20 -2.69 -13.69 -0.12
N ALA A 21 -3.00 -12.52 0.43
CA ALA A 21 -2.64 -12.16 1.79
C ALA A 21 -3.73 -11.28 2.42
N HIS A 22 -3.96 -11.46 3.72
CA HIS A 22 -4.79 -10.59 4.54
C HIS A 22 -3.94 -9.92 5.61
N LEU A 23 -4.05 -8.60 5.70
CA LEU A 23 -3.41 -7.82 6.75
C LEU A 23 -4.49 -7.31 7.71
N PRO A 24 -4.40 -7.66 9.02
CA PRO A 24 -5.40 -7.24 9.99
C PRO A 24 -5.36 -5.73 10.24
N LEU A 25 -6.44 -5.24 10.86
CA LEU A 25 -6.64 -3.83 11.20
C LEU A 25 -5.47 -3.28 12.03
N ALA A 26 -4.72 -2.36 11.45
CA ALA A 26 -3.61 -1.68 12.11
C ALA A 26 -3.42 -0.27 11.53
N PRO A 27 -2.69 0.64 12.20
CA PRO A 27 -2.19 1.86 11.57
C PRO A 27 -1.29 1.50 10.38
N ARG A 28 -1.59 2.08 9.21
CA ARG A 28 -0.85 1.87 7.96
C ARG A 28 -0.45 3.18 7.36
N LEU A 29 0.73 3.18 6.74
CA LEU A 29 1.14 4.18 5.80
C LEU A 29 0.94 3.63 4.39
N ILE A 30 0.08 4.27 3.61
CA ILE A 30 -0.22 3.92 2.22
C ILE A 30 0.39 4.99 1.32
N LEU A 31 1.32 4.60 0.46
CA LEU A 31 1.95 5.49 -0.52
C LEU A 31 1.32 5.22 -1.88
N VAL A 32 0.68 6.25 -2.45
CA VAL A 32 0.33 6.30 -3.87
C VAL A 32 1.36 7.17 -4.55
N LYS A 33 2.25 6.55 -5.32
CA LYS A 33 3.37 7.25 -5.96
C LYS A 33 2.97 7.87 -7.29
N ALA A 34 3.77 8.84 -7.75
CA ALA A 34 3.52 9.56 -8.99
C ALA A 34 3.62 8.66 -10.24
N ASP A 35 4.35 7.54 -10.16
CA ASP A 35 4.41 6.54 -11.23
C ASP A 35 3.19 5.61 -11.27
N GLY A 36 2.27 5.74 -10.31
CA GLY A 36 1.09 4.89 -10.15
C GLY A 36 1.33 3.63 -9.30
N SER A 37 2.55 3.39 -8.81
CA SER A 37 2.79 2.29 -7.87
C SER A 37 2.16 2.56 -6.50
N VAL A 38 1.75 1.50 -5.82
CA VAL A 38 1.17 1.58 -4.46
C VAL A 38 1.96 0.70 -3.51
N SER A 39 2.25 1.21 -2.31
CA SER A 39 2.87 0.40 -1.25
C SER A 39 2.25 0.64 0.11
N ILE A 40 2.15 -0.43 0.91
CA ILE A 40 1.56 -0.43 2.23
C ILE A 40 2.62 -0.82 3.25
N HIS A 41 2.80 0.03 4.25
CA HIS A 41 3.76 -0.13 5.35
C HIS A 41 3.01 -0.17 6.68
N ALA A 42 3.66 -0.76 7.69
CA ALA A 42 3.26 -0.66 9.08
C ALA A 42 4.45 -0.17 9.92
N ASP A 43 4.17 0.28 11.14
CA ASP A 43 5.20 0.62 12.12
C ASP A 43 5.72 -0.64 12.82
N ASP A 44 6.35 -1.54 12.06
CA ASP A 44 6.93 -2.80 12.55
C ASP A 44 8.46 -2.82 12.48
N ARG A 45 9.07 -1.64 12.34
CA ARG A 45 10.52 -1.42 12.16
C ARG A 45 11.11 -2.05 10.89
N ALA A 46 10.29 -2.50 9.94
CA ALA A 46 10.75 -2.92 8.63
C ALA A 46 10.76 -1.75 7.64
N TYR A 47 11.79 -1.70 6.77
CA TYR A 47 11.86 -0.72 5.68
C TYR A 47 11.11 -1.19 4.41
N LYS A 48 10.82 -2.49 4.32
CA LYS A 48 10.14 -3.09 3.17
C LYS A 48 8.64 -2.94 3.34
N PRO A 49 7.88 -2.68 2.26
CA PRO A 49 6.44 -2.69 2.32
C PRO A 49 5.93 -4.11 2.62
N LEU A 50 4.82 -4.18 3.34
CA LEU A 50 4.12 -5.43 3.63
C LEU A 50 3.38 -5.95 2.39
N ASN A 51 2.78 -5.05 1.61
CA ASN A 51 2.27 -5.33 0.27
C ASN A 51 2.58 -4.17 -0.68
N TRP A 52 2.72 -4.48 -1.97
CA TRP A 52 2.93 -3.47 -3.01
C TRP A 52 2.29 -3.91 -4.33
N MET A 53 1.96 -2.92 -5.17
CA MET A 53 1.56 -3.11 -6.56
C MET A 53 2.49 -2.30 -7.46
N SER A 54 2.98 -2.93 -8.52
CA SER A 54 3.76 -2.27 -9.57
C SER A 54 2.83 -1.47 -10.48
N PRO A 55 3.30 -0.36 -11.08
CA PRO A 55 2.49 0.39 -12.01
C PRO A 55 2.27 -0.41 -13.32
N PRO A 56 1.19 -0.15 -14.07
CA PRO A 56 0.13 0.84 -13.78
C PRO A 56 -0.90 0.32 -12.76
N CYS A 57 -1.33 1.16 -11.82
CA CYS A 57 -2.46 0.87 -10.93
C CYS A 57 -3.59 1.87 -11.15
N THR A 58 -4.83 1.39 -11.12
CA THR A 58 -6.03 2.25 -11.09
C THR A 58 -6.52 2.34 -9.64
N LEU A 59 -6.63 3.56 -9.12
CA LEU A 59 -7.28 3.83 -7.83
C LEU A 59 -8.72 4.30 -8.08
N LYS A 60 -9.67 3.80 -7.29
CA LYS A 60 -11.09 4.13 -7.35
C LYS A 60 -11.58 4.66 -6.01
#